data_AF-A0A0B5AIQ3-F1
#
_entry.id   AF-A0A0B5AIQ3-F1
#
_cell.length_a   1.000
_cell.length_b   1.000
_cell.length_c   1.000
_cell.angle_alpha   90.00
_cell.angle_beta   90.00
_cell.angle_gamma   90.00
#
_symmetry.space_group_name_H-M   'P 1'
#
loop_
_entity.id
_entity.type
_entity.pdbx_description
1 polymer ?
#
loop_
_entity_poly.entity_id
_entity_poly.type
_entity_poly.pdbx_seq_one_letter_code
_entity_poly.pdbx_strand_id
1 'polypeptide(L)' 'MREVVGKCVRCGKTVYCADGFLDGIYHEKDLYCHPCWEEMNDEDS' A
#
# COMPACT_ATOMS: atom_id res chain seq x y z
N MET A 1 -1.31 -3.06 -17.43
CA MET A 1 -2.62 -2.40 -17.12
C MET A 1 -2.58 -1.96 -15.66
N ARG A 2 -3.12 -0.79 -15.30
CA ARG A 2 -3.21 -0.35 -13.91
C ARG A 2 -4.65 -0.43 -13.44
N GLU A 3 -4.90 -1.28 -12.47
CA GLU A 3 -6.21 -1.49 -11.86
C GLU A 3 -6.25 -0.85 -10.48
N VAL A 4 -7.33 -0.15 -10.16
CA VAL A 4 -7.51 0.42 -8.84
C VAL A 4 -7.86 -0.70 -7.87
N VAL A 5 -7.04 -0.87 -6.84
CA VAL A 5 -7.25 -1.90 -5.80
C VAL A 5 -8.02 -1.31 -4.62
N GLY A 6 -7.67 -0.09 -4.22
CA GLY A 6 -8.31 0.58 -3.11
C GLY A 6 -7.57 1.86 -2.72
N LYS A 7 -7.78 2.30 -1.48
CA LYS A 7 -7.09 3.46 -0.91
C LYS A 7 -6.31 3.05 0.32
N CYS A 8 -5.14 3.65 0.50
CA CYS A 8 -4.35 3.50 1.70
C CYS A 8 -5.14 4.01 2.91
N VAL A 9 -5.23 3.20 3.97
CA VAL A 9 -5.97 3.55 5.19
C VAL A 9 -5.33 4.70 5.97
N ARG A 10 -4.03 4.96 5.77
CA ARG A 10 -3.26 6.02 6.47
C ARG A 10 -3.34 7.37 5.76
N CYS A 11 -2.97 7.42 4.48
CA CYS A 11 -2.88 8.68 3.72
C CYS A 11 -4.02 8.89 2.71
N GLY A 12 -4.89 7.91 2.50
CA GLY A 12 -5.98 7.99 1.53
C GLY A 12 -5.55 7.89 0.06
N LYS A 13 -4.25 7.72 -0.23
CA LYS A 13 -3.72 7.58 -1.59
C LYS A 13 -4.30 6.33 -2.27
N THR A 14 -4.69 6.46 -3.53
CA THR A 14 -5.12 5.32 -4.34
C THR A 14 -3.95 4.36 -4.56
N VAL A 15 -4.17 3.09 -4.24
CA VAL A 15 -3.24 1.99 -4.48
C VAL A 15 -3.69 1.24 -5.73
N TYR A 16 -2.73 0.94 -6.59
CA TYR A 16 -2.97 0.31 -7.88
C TYR A 16 -2.31 -1.05 -7.94
N CYS A 17 -2.90 -1.98 -8.70
CA CYS A 17 -2.22 -3.16 -9.19
C CYS A 17 -1.73 -2.85 -10.61
N ALA A 18 -0.43 -2.91 -10.83
CA ALA A 18 0.20 -2.70 -12.13
C ALA A 18 0.83 -4.01 -12.60
N ASP A 19 0.32 -4.54 -13.71
CA ASP A 19 0.92 -5.72 -14.38
C ASP A 19 1.07 -6.95 -13.46
N GLY A 20 0.09 -7.15 -12.56
CA GLY A 20 0.07 -8.24 -11.59
C GLY A 20 0.79 -7.96 -10.27
N PHE A 21 1.38 -6.78 -10.11
CA PHE A 21 2.05 -6.34 -8.88
C PHE A 21 1.26 -5.26 -8.17
N LEU A 22 1.03 -5.44 -6.87
CA LEU A 22 0.37 -4.45 -6.01
C LEU A 22 1.36 -3.36 -5.60
N ASP A 23 1.04 -2.09 -5.88
CA ASP A 23 1.79 -0.91 -5.44
C ASP A 23 1.43 -0.53 -3.98
N GLY A 24 1.49 -1.53 -3.09
CA GLY A 24 1.05 -1.44 -1.71
C GLY A 24 1.10 -2.78 -0.97
N ILE A 25 0.77 -2.75 0.31
CA ILE A 25 0.82 -3.90 1.22
C ILE A 25 -0.57 -4.12 1.81
N TYR A 26 -1.05 -5.36 1.77
CA TYR A 26 -2.19 -5.80 2.58
C TYR A 26 -1.68 -6.36 3.91
N HIS A 27 -2.08 -5.74 5.01
CA HIS A 27 -1.76 -6.20 6.35
C HIS A 27 -3.01 -6.22 7.23
N GLU A 28 -3.32 -7.37 7.84
CA GLU A 28 -4.46 -7.55 8.75
C GLU A 28 -5.82 -7.03 8.22
N LYS A 29 -6.03 -7.06 6.89
CA LYS A 29 -7.20 -6.55 6.12
C LYS A 29 -7.16 -5.07 5.75
N ASP A 30 -6.15 -4.34 6.19
CA ASP A 30 -5.93 -2.97 5.80
C ASP A 30 -4.98 -2.86 4.60
N LEU A 31 -5.26 -1.89 3.74
CA LEU A 31 -4.44 -1.58 2.58
C LEU A 31 -3.53 -0.39 2.90
N TYR A 32 -2.23 -0.58 2.72
CA TYR A 32 -1.22 0.44 2.91
C TYR A 32 -0.50 0.73 1.59
N CYS A 33 -0.17 1.99 1.32
CA CYS A 33 0.81 2.30 0.27
C CYS A 33 2.21 2.01 0.81
N HIS A 34 3.17 1.77 -0.09
CA HIS A 34 4.57 1.51 0.29
C HIS A 34 5.14 2.52 1.30
N PRO A 35 5.04 3.85 1.09
CA PRO A 35 5.60 4.82 2.03
C PRO A 35 5.03 4.70 3.43
N CYS A 36 3.70 4.58 3.57
CA CYS A 36 3.07 4.49 4.89
C CYS A 36 3.37 3.16 5.60
N TRP A 37 3.66 2.10 4.83
CA TRP A 37 4.05 0.81 5.38
C TRP A 37 5.51 0.83 5.85
N GLU A 38 6.41 1.41 5.06
CA GLU A 38 7.82 1.65 5.42
C GLU A 38 7.89 2.53 6.67
N GLU A 39 7.25 3.70 6.69
CA GLU A 39 7.21 4.57 7.90
C GLU A 39 6.69 3.88 9.17
N MET A 40 5.88 2.83 9.04
CA MET A 40 5.33 2.06 10.16
C MET A 40 6.22 0.88 10.57
N ASN A 41 7.08 0.38 9.69
CA ASN A 41 7.94 -0.78 9.95
C ASN A 41 9.46 -0.45 9.97
N ASP A 42 9.87 0.74 9.56
CA ASP A 42 11.25 1.24 9.59
C ASP A 42 11.70 1.73 10.99
N GLU A 43 11.09 1.24 12.08
CA GLU A 43 11.61 1.38 13.45
C GLU A 43 12.73 0.35 13.77
N ASP A 44 13.53 -0.07 12.78
CA ASP A 44 14.65 -1.01 12.98
C ASP A 44 15.85 -0.64 12.08
N SER A 45 16.59 0.41 12.47
CA SER A 45 17.93 0.73 11.94
C SER A 45 18.88 1.17 13.04
#